data_AF-A0A7W0HWM5-F1
#
_entry.id   AF-A0A7W0HWM5-F1
#
_cell.length_a   1.000
_cell.length_b   1.000
_cell.length_c   1.000
_cell.angle_alpha   90.00
_cell.angle_beta   90.00
_cell.angle_gamma   90.00
#
_symmetry.space_group_name_H-M   'P 1'
#
loop_
_entity.id
_entity.type
_entity.pdbx_description
1 polymer ?
#
loop_
_entity_poly.entity_id
_entity_poly.type
_entity_poly.pdbx_seq_one_letter_code
_entity_poly.pdbx_strand_id
1 'polypeptide(L)' 'MVPGMSHCQGGTGPVDFGQSAAAPAATADADHDIREALEHWVEQHVAPVRLLASKPGSNVVAELRPEQAGH' A
#
# COMPACT_ATOMS: atom_id res chain seq x y z
N MET A 1 3.13 5.61 -9.20
CA MET A 1 3.84 4.42 -9.71
C MET A 1 4.56 3.73 -8.55
N VAL A 2 4.49 2.39 -8.42
CA VAL A 2 5.15 1.64 -7.32
C VAL A 2 6.46 1.02 -7.84
N PRO A 3 7.63 1.43 -7.34
CA PRO A 3 8.91 0.87 -7.78
C PRO A 3 9.02 -0.64 -7.52
N GLY A 4 9.45 -1.39 -8.53
CA GLY A 4 9.61 -2.85 -8.43
C GLY A 4 8.31 -3.64 -8.56
N MET A 5 7.17 -2.97 -8.76
CA MET A 5 5.90 -3.62 -9.11
C MET A 5 5.88 -3.97 -10.59
N SER A 6 5.32 -5.14 -10.90
CA SER A 6 4.91 -5.48 -12.27
C SER A 6 3.59 -4.75 -12.61
N HIS A 7 2.62 -5.39 -13.27
CA HIS A 7 1.41 -4.68 -13.72
C HIS A 7 0.50 -4.26 -12.55
N CYS A 8 0.03 -5.21 -11.74
CA CYS A 8 -0.89 -4.96 -10.62
C CYS A 8 -0.34 -5.47 -9.28
N GLN A 9 0.53 -6.46 -9.33
CA GLN A 9 1.06 -7.21 -8.20
C GLN A 9 2.33 -7.94 -8.60
N GLY A 10 3.09 -8.39 -7.61
CA GLY A 10 4.36 -9.09 -7.82
C GLY A 10 5.43 -8.22 -8.48
N GLY A 11 6.55 -8.84 -8.82
CA GLY A 11 7.77 -8.15 -9.24
C GLY A 11 8.90 -8.38 -8.25
N THR A 12 9.93 -7.56 -8.32
CA THR A 12 11.18 -7.79 -7.56
C THR A 12 11.14 -7.16 -6.16
N GLY A 13 10.34 -6.10 -5.99
CA GLY A 13 10.24 -5.32 -4.76
C GLY A 13 9.14 -5.77 -3.79
N PRO A 14 9.10 -5.14 -2.59
CA PRO A 14 7.96 -5.22 -1.67
C PRO A 14 6.81 -4.36 -2.20
N VAL A 15 5.79 -5.00 -2.75
CA VAL A 15 4.72 -4.35 -3.53
C VAL A 15 3.32 -4.80 -3.11
N ASP A 16 3.23 -5.55 -2.00
CA ASP A 16 1.97 -6.07 -1.48
C ASP A 16 1.51 -5.13 -0.36
N PHE A 17 0.45 -4.38 -0.62
CA PHE A 17 -0.13 -3.37 0.27
C PHE A 17 -1.67 -3.42 0.26
N GLY A 18 -2.25 -4.61 0.09
CA GLY A 18 -3.70 -4.83 0.17
C GLY A 18 -4.47 -4.53 -1.12
N GLN A 19 -3.79 -4.35 -2.25
CA GLN A 19 -4.43 -4.00 -3.52
C GLN A 19 -5.22 -5.16 -4.16
N SER A 20 -4.96 -6.41 -3.76
CA SER A 20 -5.72 -7.58 -4.22
C SER A 20 -5.60 -8.76 -3.25
N ALA A 21 -6.46 -9.76 -3.38
CA ALA A 21 -6.35 -10.99 -2.60
C ALA A 21 -5.03 -11.76 -2.83
N ALA A 22 -4.39 -11.57 -3.98
CA ALA A 22 -3.09 -12.17 -4.33
C ALA A 22 -1.90 -11.26 -4.00
N ALA A 23 -2.16 -10.08 -3.40
CA ALA A 23 -1.17 -9.16 -2.87
C ALA A 23 -1.73 -8.52 -1.58
N PRO A 24 -1.90 -9.33 -0.51
CA PRO A 24 -2.53 -8.88 0.73
C PRO A 24 -1.64 -7.87 1.46
N ALA A 25 -2.24 -7.04 2.31
CA ALA A 25 -1.47 -6.21 3.23
C ALA A 25 -0.80 -7.07 4.30
N ALA A 26 0.33 -6.61 4.84
CA ALA A 26 1.00 -7.26 5.95
C ALA A 26 0.18 -7.19 7.26
N THR A 27 -0.64 -6.15 7.39
CA THR A 27 -1.54 -5.90 8.52
C THR A 27 -2.78 -5.19 8.00
N ALA A 28 -3.94 -5.45 8.60
CA ALA A 28 -5.21 -4.80 8.24
C ALA A 28 -5.32 -3.45 8.96
N ASP A 29 -4.55 -2.47 8.49
CA ASP A 29 -4.61 -1.08 8.96
C ASP A 29 -4.32 -0.10 7.81
N ALA A 30 -4.67 1.18 8.00
CA ALA A 30 -4.55 2.22 6.99
C ALA A 30 -3.10 2.58 6.57
N ASP A 31 -2.09 2.14 7.32
CA ASP A 31 -0.68 2.31 6.92
C ASP A 31 -0.22 1.17 6.00
N HIS A 32 -0.85 -0.01 6.01
CA HIS A 32 -0.41 -1.18 5.23
C HIS A 32 -1.39 -1.62 4.14
N ASP A 33 -2.67 -1.29 4.30
CA ASP A 33 -3.74 -1.68 3.38
C ASP A 33 -4.36 -0.47 2.70
N ILE A 34 -4.23 -0.39 1.37
CA ILE A 34 -4.84 0.68 0.57
C ILE A 34 -6.36 0.76 0.70
N ARG A 35 -7.03 -0.35 1.01
CA ARG A 35 -8.48 -0.38 1.20
C ARG A 35 -8.87 0.33 2.48
N GLU A 36 -8.24 -0.02 3.59
CA GLU A 36 -8.41 0.67 4.89
C GLU A 36 -8.01 2.14 4.80
N ALA A 37 -6.92 2.45 4.09
CA ALA A 37 -6.49 3.83 3.84
C ALA A 37 -7.54 4.65 3.08
N LEU A 38 -8.20 4.03 2.09
CA LEU A 38 -9.28 4.68 1.34
C LEU A 38 -10.52 4.87 2.20
N GLU A 39 -10.89 3.88 3.01
CA GLU A 39 -12.00 3.98 3.97
C GLU A 39 -11.75 5.11 4.97
N HIS A 40 -10.55 5.18 5.56
CA HIS A 40 -10.15 6.28 6.44
C HIS A 40 -10.18 7.64 5.74
N TRP A 41 -9.74 7.71 4.48
CA TRP A 41 -9.77 8.97 3.75
C TRP A 41 -11.22 9.43 3.50
N VAL A 42 -12.08 8.54 3.03
CA VAL A 42 -13.46 8.88 2.66
C VAL A 42 -14.32 9.13 3.91
N GLU A 43 -14.23 8.26 4.91
CA GLU A 43 -15.14 8.29 6.06
C GLU A 43 -14.64 9.19 7.19
N GLN A 44 -13.31 9.24 7.39
CA GLN A 44 -12.70 9.97 8.51
C GLN A 44 -12.00 11.26 8.05
N HIS A 45 -11.96 11.53 6.75
CA HIS A 45 -11.26 12.68 6.16
C HIS A 45 -9.74 12.69 6.47
N VAL A 46 -9.15 11.52 6.69
CA VAL A 46 -7.71 11.36 6.96
C VAL A 46 -7.04 10.80 5.72
N ALA A 47 -6.42 11.68 4.92
CA ALA A 47 -5.68 11.25 3.73
C ALA A 47 -4.40 10.49 4.12
N PRO A 48 -4.09 9.36 3.46
CA PRO A 48 -2.86 8.63 3.73
C PRO A 48 -1.64 9.46 3.30
N VAL A 49 -0.65 9.54 4.17
CA VAL A 49 0.63 10.23 3.88
C VAL A 49 1.72 9.26 3.39
N ARG A 50 1.47 7.96 3.59
CA ARG A 50 2.37 6.83 3.30
C ARG A 50 1.56 5.52 3.25
N LEU A 51 2.09 4.53 2.56
CA LEU A 51 1.68 3.13 2.62
C LEU A 51 2.92 2.24 2.75
N LEU A 52 2.84 1.20 3.57
CA LEU A 52 3.91 0.26 3.86
C LEU A 52 3.63 -1.04 3.09
N ALA A 53 4.33 -1.19 1.97
CA ALA A 53 4.25 -2.38 1.14
C ALA A 53 5.23 -3.45 1.62
N SER A 54 4.84 -4.71 1.49
CA SER A 54 5.61 -5.87 1.94
C SER A 54 5.88 -6.85 0.80
N LYS A 55 6.70 -7.86 1.08
CA LYS A 55 6.93 -9.00 0.18
C LYS A 55 6.67 -10.31 0.93
N PRO A 56 5.84 -11.22 0.41
CA PRO A 56 5.56 -12.50 1.06
C PRO A 56 6.84 -13.29 1.36
N GLY A 57 6.94 -13.79 2.59
CA GLY A 57 8.11 -14.54 3.06
C GLY A 57 9.38 -13.70 3.28
N SER A 58 9.29 -12.38 3.25
CA SER A 58 10.38 -11.45 3.56
C SER A 58 9.98 -10.48 4.66
N ASN A 59 10.95 -9.98 5.43
CA ASN A 59 10.76 -8.92 6.41
C ASN A 59 11.04 -7.51 5.83
N VAL A 60 11.08 -7.39 4.51
CA VAL A 60 11.37 -6.13 3.82
C VAL A 60 10.07 -5.37 3.61
N VAL A 61 10.07 -4.11 4.06
CA VAL A 61 8.97 -3.17 3.92
C VAL A 61 9.46 -1.96 3.12
N ALA A 62 8.67 -1.48 2.16
CA ALA A 62 8.93 -0.21 1.48
C ALA A 62 7.83 0.80 1.79
N GLU A 63 8.24 2.05 1.96
CA GLU A 63 7.32 3.17 2.07
C GLU A 63 6.96 3.69 0.68
N LEU A 64 5.69 3.61 0.34
CA LEU A 64 5.07 4.23 -0.81
C LEU A 64 4.51 5.58 -0.38
N ARG A 65 4.97 6.65 -1.00
CA ARG A 65 4.43 7.99 -0.74
C ARG A 65 3.43 8.31 -1.85
N PRO A 66 2.12 8.44 -1.55
CA PRO A 66 1.20 8.97 -2.52
C PRO A 66 1.69 10.36 -2.92
N GLU A 67 1.76 10.61 -4.23
CA GLU A 67 1.94 11.97 -4.73
C GLU A 67 0.86 12.83 -4.10
N GLN A 68 1.26 13.87 -3.36
CA GLN A 68 0.32 14.73 -2.63
C GLN A 68 -0.67 15.25 -3.66
N ALA A 69 -1.91 14.76 -3.62
CA ALA A 69 -2.97 15.25 -4.47
C ALA A 69 -3.13 16.73 -4.11
N GLY A 70 -2.70 17.61 -5.02
CA GLY A 70 -2.75 19.05 -4.85
C GLY A 70 -4.18 19.47 -4.54
N HIS A 71 -4.30 20.38 -3.56
CA HIS A 71 -5.55 21.02 -3.17
C HIS A 71 -6.24 21.72 -4.35
#